data_AF-A0A8J4YJY1-F1
#
_entry.id   AF-A0A8J4YJY1-F1
#
_cell.length_a   1.000
_cell.length_b   1.000
_cell.length_c   1.000
_cell.angle_alpha   90.00
_cell.angle_beta   90.00
_cell.angle_gamma   90.00
#
_symmetry.space_group_name_H-M   'P 1'
#
loop_
_entity.id
_entity.type
_entity.pdbx_description
1 polymer ?
#
loop_
_entity_poly.entity_id
_entity_poly.type
_entity_poly.pdbx_seq_one_letter_code
_entity_poly.pdbx_strand_id
1 'polypeptide(L)'
;MAFFVGGGNTMGQPISIKEAHNHIFGMVVMNDWSARDIQKWEYVPLGPFLAKDMGTSISAWVVPMEALKPFLVDNYAQDPKPFPYLVHNESITMTSAGSWHQK
;
A
#
# COMPACT_ATOMS: atom_id res chain seq x y z
N MET A 1 5.55 3.97 1.90
CA MET A 1 4.36 4.44 2.66
C MET A 1 3.63 3.22 3.19
N ALA A 2 2.83 3.40 4.24
CA ALA A 2 1.91 2.39 4.75
C ALA A 2 0.57 3.05 5.10
N PHE A 3 -0.49 2.26 5.27
CA PHE A 3 -1.78 2.75 5.73
C PHE A 3 -2.26 1.97 6.97
N PHE A 4 -3.06 2.62 7.80
CA PHE A 4 -3.74 1.99 8.93
C PHE A 4 -5.14 1.52 8.52
N VAL A 5 -5.50 0.31 8.94
CA VAL A 5 -6.85 -0.23 8.78
C VAL A 5 -7.74 0.37 9.87
N GLY A 6 -8.83 1.04 9.47
CA GLY A 6 -9.79 1.66 10.40
C GLY A 6 -10.86 0.69 10.90
N GLY A 7 -11.25 -0.30 10.08
CA GLY A 7 -12.20 -1.34 10.43
C GLY A 7 -11.75 -2.69 9.85
N GLY A 8 -11.85 -3.76 10.64
CA GLY A 8 -11.52 -5.11 10.17
C GLY A 8 -12.65 -5.74 9.34
N ASN A 9 -12.50 -7.03 9.05
CA ASN A 9 -13.52 -7.90 8.50
C ASN A 9 -13.63 -9.19 9.33
N THR A 10 -14.78 -9.85 9.28
CA THR A 10 -14.94 -11.15 9.93
C THR A 10 -14.08 -12.20 9.25
N MET A 11 -13.47 -13.11 10.02
CA MET A 11 -12.66 -14.20 9.47
C MET A 11 -13.46 -15.00 8.43
N GLY A 12 -12.87 -15.21 7.26
CA GLY A 12 -13.52 -15.89 6.13
C GLY A 12 -14.51 -15.04 5.32
N GLN A 13 -14.70 -13.76 5.65
CA GLN A 13 -15.55 -12.82 4.92
C GLN A 13 -14.68 -11.75 4.23
N PRO A 14 -14.40 -11.86 2.92
CA PRO A 14 -13.56 -10.90 2.21
C PRO A 14 -14.21 -9.51 2.13
N ILE A 15 -13.37 -8.47 2.12
CA ILE A 15 -13.80 -7.10 1.80
C ILE A 15 -13.86 -6.97 0.28
N SER A 16 -14.98 -6.51 -0.26
CA SER A 16 -15.08 -6.25 -1.70
C SER A 16 -14.26 -5.01 -2.08
N ILE A 17 -13.75 -4.95 -3.31
CA ILE A 17 -12.98 -3.78 -3.79
C ILE A 17 -13.78 -2.47 -3.72
N LYS A 18 -15.12 -2.54 -3.80
CA LYS A 18 -16.03 -1.39 -3.67
C LYS A 18 -16.08 -0.83 -2.24
N GLU A 19 -15.76 -1.65 -1.25
CA GLU A 19 -15.81 -1.28 0.16
C GLU A 19 -14.42 -0.96 0.71
N ALA A 20 -13.35 -1.39 0.04
CA ALA A 20 -11.98 -1.30 0.51
C ALA A 20 -11.59 0.12 0.99
N HIS A 21 -12.06 1.18 0.32
CA HIS A 21 -11.76 2.57 0.73
C HIS A 21 -12.27 2.91 2.13
N ASN A 22 -13.40 2.31 2.57
CA ASN A 22 -13.98 2.54 3.89
C ASN A 22 -13.17 1.91 5.02
N HIS A 23 -12.24 1.01 4.69
CA HIS A 23 -11.38 0.33 5.65
C HIS A 23 -10.02 1.01 5.82
N ILE A 24 -9.71 2.07 5.06
CA ILE A 24 -8.43 2.78 5.12
C ILE A 24 -8.59 4.06 5.95
N PHE A 25 -7.99 4.09 7.13
CA PHE A 25 -8.05 5.26 8.02
C PHE A 25 -7.16 6.41 7.53
N GLY A 26 -5.89 6.10 7.25
CA GLY A 26 -4.90 7.11 6.88
C GLY A 26 -3.52 6.51 6.63
N MET A 27 -2.59 7.35 6.20
CA MET A 27 -1.26 6.93 5.72
C MET A 27 -0.12 7.48 6.58
N VAL A 28 1.00 6.76 6.54
CA VAL A 28 2.29 7.16 7.13
C VAL A 28 3.43 6.94 6.13
N VAL A 29 4.53 7.65 6.34
CA VAL A 29 5.82 7.27 5.74
C VAL A 29 6.32 6.03 6.47
N MET A 30 6.88 5.07 5.72
CA MET A 30 7.42 3.83 6.27
C MET A 30 8.78 3.57 5.63
N ASN A 31 9.76 3.22 6.46
CA ASN A 31 11.04 2.68 6.07
C ASN A 31 11.12 1.21 6.52
N ASP A 32 11.09 0.32 5.53
CA ASP A 32 11.27 -1.12 5.69
C ASP A 32 12.76 -1.44 5.46
N TRP A 33 13.54 -1.30 6.54
CA TRP A 33 14.99 -1.47 6.52
C TRP A 33 15.36 -2.87 6.03
N SER A 34 16.50 -2.99 5.35
CA SER A 34 16.84 -4.24 4.67
C SER A 34 18.33 -4.53 4.66
N ALA A 35 18.72 -5.70 5.16
CA ALA A 35 20.06 -6.26 4.95
C ALA A 35 20.04 -7.17 3.71
N ARG A 36 20.46 -6.65 2.56
CA ARG A 36 20.28 -7.31 1.26
C ARG A 36 21.17 -8.53 1.04
N ASP A 37 22.32 -8.55 1.68
CA ASP A 37 23.22 -9.71 1.74
C ASP A 37 22.54 -10.89 2.45
N ILE A 38 21.98 -10.66 3.63
CA ILE A 38 21.19 -11.66 4.39
C ILE A 38 19.98 -12.10 3.56
N GLN A 39 19.23 -11.13 3.01
CA GLN A 39 18.01 -11.41 2.25
C GLN A 39 18.28 -12.34 1.06
N LYS A 40 19.35 -12.07 0.31
CA LYS A 40 19.70 -12.85 -0.88
C LYS A 40 20.00 -14.31 -0.54
N TRP A 41 20.57 -14.56 0.63
CA TRP A 41 20.87 -15.91 1.10
C TRP A 41 19.61 -16.65 1.58
N GLU A 42 18.70 -15.97 2.29
CA GLU A 42 17.58 -16.63 2.98
C GLU A 42 16.27 -16.72 2.16
N TYR A 43 16.05 -15.86 1.16
CA TYR A 43 14.68 -15.66 0.63
C TYR A 43 14.09 -16.84 -0.15
N VAL A 44 14.91 -17.81 -0.55
CA VAL A 44 14.45 -19.00 -1.27
C VAL A 44 14.30 -20.15 -0.28
N PRO A 45 13.14 -20.83 -0.21
CA PRO A 45 11.93 -20.65 -1.03
C PRO A 45 10.81 -19.83 -0.36
N LEU A 46 10.97 -19.42 0.90
CA LEU A 46 9.87 -18.96 1.76
C LEU A 46 9.69 -17.45 1.82
N GLY A 47 10.57 -16.69 1.17
CA GLY A 47 10.58 -15.23 1.19
C GLY A 47 11.51 -14.63 2.24
N PRO A 48 11.63 -13.28 2.27
CA PRO A 48 12.47 -12.56 3.22
C PRO A 48 12.05 -12.80 4.67
N PHE A 49 13.02 -12.88 5.59
CA PHE A 49 12.76 -13.10 7.02
C PHE A 49 13.64 -12.19 7.87
N LEU A 50 14.82 -12.66 8.31
CA LEU A 50 15.70 -11.92 9.22
C LEU A 50 16.18 -10.60 8.60
N ALA A 51 16.29 -10.55 7.27
CA ALA A 51 16.68 -9.35 6.56
C ALA A 51 15.68 -8.20 6.66
N LYS A 52 14.44 -8.46 7.11
CA LYS A 52 13.35 -7.47 7.25
C LYS A 52 12.88 -7.30 8.68
N ASP A 53 12.90 -8.37 9.48
CA ASP A 53 12.44 -8.36 10.87
C ASP A 53 13.35 -7.57 11.83
N MET A 54 14.54 -7.16 11.38
CA MET A 54 15.47 -6.35 12.18
C MET A 54 14.93 -4.97 12.58
N GLY A 55 14.02 -4.42 11.77
CA GLY A 55 13.47 -3.11 12.05
C GLY A 55 12.67 -2.50 10.90
N THR A 56 11.51 -1.96 11.24
CA THR A 56 10.72 -1.10 10.37
C THR A 56 10.39 0.17 11.15
N SER A 57 10.59 1.34 10.54
CA SER A 57 10.27 2.63 11.14
C SER A 57 9.11 3.29 10.40
N ILE A 58 8.21 3.94 11.13
CA ILE A 58 7.13 4.74 10.55
C ILE A 58 7.18 6.18 11.06
N SER A 59 6.67 7.13 10.29
CA SER A 59 6.45 8.49 10.79
C SER A 59 5.40 8.49 11.89
N ALA A 60 5.54 9.38 12.87
CA ALA A 60 4.66 9.44 14.04
C ALA A 60 3.22 9.90 13.71
N TRP A 61 3.04 10.69 12.65
CA TRP A 61 1.75 11.27 12.30
C TRP A 61 1.05 10.48 11.19
N VAL A 62 -0.15 9.99 11.51
CA VAL A 62 -1.06 9.38 10.54
C VAL A 62 -1.87 10.48 9.85
N VAL A 63 -1.72 10.61 8.53
CA VAL A 63 -2.50 11.57 7.75
C VAL A 63 -3.79 10.90 7.29
N PRO A 64 -4.98 11.38 7.71
CA PRO A 64 -6.24 10.73 7.38
C PRO A 64 -6.55 10.81 5.88
N MET A 65 -7.25 9.80 5.34
CA MET A 65 -7.60 9.77 3.92
C MET A 65 -8.40 11.00 3.46
N GLU A 66 -9.24 11.56 4.34
CA GLU A 66 -9.98 12.81 4.07
C GLU A 66 -9.05 13.99 3.75
N ALA A 67 -7.92 14.12 4.44
CA ALA A 67 -6.94 15.18 4.18
C ALA A 67 -6.16 14.94 2.86
N LEU A 68 -6.14 13.70 2.40
CA LEU A 68 -5.43 13.23 1.23
C LEU A 68 -6.28 13.27 -0.05
N LYS A 69 -7.62 13.30 0.07
CA LYS A 69 -8.57 13.36 -1.07
C LYS A 69 -8.24 14.42 -2.14
N PRO A 70 -7.81 15.66 -1.79
CA PRO A 70 -7.49 16.67 -2.79
C PRO A 70 -6.29 16.33 -3.69
N PHE A 71 -5.49 15.33 -3.33
CA PHE A 71 -4.27 14.93 -4.03
C PHE A 71 -4.43 13.61 -4.81
N LEU A 72 -5.67 13.11 -4.93
CA LEU A 72 -5.96 11.94 -5.74
C LEU A 72 -5.77 12.23 -7.22
N VAL A 73 -5.20 11.26 -7.93
CA VAL A 73 -5.00 11.28 -9.38
C VAL A 73 -5.54 10.00 -9.99
N ASP A 74 -5.70 9.99 -11.32
CA ASP A 74 -6.11 8.80 -12.05
C ASP A 74 -5.16 7.63 -11.79
N ASN A 75 -5.75 6.43 -11.69
CA ASN A 75 -4.97 5.22 -11.50
C ASN A 75 -4.18 4.89 -12.78
N TYR A 76 -3.03 4.24 -12.60
CA TYR A 76 -2.23 3.76 -13.72
C TYR A 76 -3.01 2.76 -14.57
N ALA A 77 -2.86 2.85 -15.90
CA ALA A 77 -3.40 1.86 -16.82
C ALA A 77 -2.77 0.49 -16.55
N GLN A 78 -3.60 -0.56 -16.49
CA GLN A 78 -3.16 -1.93 -16.22
C GLN A 78 -3.36 -2.81 -17.45
N ASP A 79 -2.26 -3.38 -17.93
CA ASP A 79 -2.22 -4.39 -18.99
C ASP A 79 -1.27 -5.54 -18.55
N PRO A 80 -1.77 -6.77 -18.34
CA PRO A 80 -3.14 -7.24 -18.59
C PRO A 80 -4.16 -6.68 -17.60
N LYS A 81 -5.43 -6.71 -18.01
CA LYS A 81 -6.56 -6.37 -17.13
C LYS A 81 -6.55 -7.29 -15.90
N PRO A 82 -6.63 -6.75 -14.67
CA PRO A 82 -6.71 -7.56 -13.46
C PRO A 82 -7.96 -8.44 -13.42
N PHE A 83 -7.94 -9.46 -12.55
CA PHE A 83 -9.14 -10.25 -12.25
C PHE A 83 -10.29 -9.36 -11.75
N PRO A 84 -11.56 -9.73 -12.01
CA PRO A 84 -12.72 -8.86 -11.71
C PRO A 84 -12.80 -8.36 -10.25
N TYR A 85 -12.35 -9.15 -9.29
CA TYR A 85 -12.39 -8.77 -7.86
C TYR A 85 -11.37 -7.69 -7.48
N LEU A 86 -10.46 -7.32 -8.37
CA LEU A 86 -9.46 -6.25 -8.20
C LEU A 86 -9.81 -4.98 -8.98
N VAL A 87 -10.87 -4.98 -9.79
CA VAL A 87 -11.22 -3.86 -10.68
C VAL A 87 -12.08 -2.84 -9.94
N HIS A 88 -11.66 -1.58 -9.94
CA HIS A 88 -12.43 -0.43 -9.44
C HIS A 88 -12.30 0.78 -10.37
N ASN A 89 -13.27 1.69 -10.27
CA ASN A 89 -13.31 2.93 -11.07
C ASN A 89 -12.98 4.18 -10.25
N GLU A 90 -12.74 4.03 -8.94
CA GLU A 90 -12.41 5.15 -8.05
C GLU A 90 -10.93 5.51 -8.20
N SER A 91 -10.62 6.80 -8.28
CA SER A 91 -9.24 7.31 -8.23
C SER A 91 -8.69 7.17 -6.80
N ILE A 92 -7.75 6.25 -6.59
CA ILE A 92 -7.13 5.97 -5.28
C ILE A 92 -5.62 6.24 -5.29
N THR A 93 -5.06 6.59 -6.44
CA THR A 93 -3.64 6.83 -6.61
C THR A 93 -3.26 8.21 -6.09
N MET A 94 -2.13 8.29 -5.40
CA MET A 94 -1.58 9.52 -4.86
C MET A 94 -0.17 9.71 -5.40
N THR A 95 0.12 10.89 -5.94
CA THR A 95 1.48 11.24 -6.36
C THR A 95 2.11 12.20 -5.36
N SER A 96 3.42 12.07 -5.12
CA SER A 96 4.17 13.18 -4.55
C SER A 96 4.11 14.37 -5.49
N ALA A 97 3.99 15.59 -4.97
CA ALA A 97 4.08 16.82 -5.75
C ALA A 97 5.46 16.87 -6.47
N GLY A 98 5.49 16.45 -7.74
CA GLY A 98 6.73 16.28 -8.52
C GLY A 98 6.71 15.07 -9.44
N SER A 99 5.66 14.89 -10.26
CA SER A 99 5.64 13.86 -11.29
C SER A 99 6.55 14.26 -12.47
N TRP A 100 7.79 13.77 -12.45
CA TRP A 100 8.75 13.94 -13.53
C TRP A 100 8.48 13.06 -14.76
N HIS A 101 7.47 12.19 -14.75
CA HIS A 101 7.30 11.13 -15.75
C HIS A 101 5.90 11.03 -16.37
N GLN A 102 5.22 12.17 -16.57
CA GLN A 102 4.10 12.25 -17.51
C GLN A 102 4.49 13.10 -18.73
N LYS A 103 5.25 12.48 -19.62
CA LYS A 103 5.33 12.81 -21.05
C LYS A 103 5.28 11.51 -21.84
#